data_AF-A0A7W9VXE7-F1
#
_entry.id   AF-A0A7W9VXE7-F1
#
_cell.length_a   1.000
_cell.length_b   1.000
_cell.length_c   1.000
_cell.angle_alpha   90.00
_cell.angle_beta   90.00
_cell.angle_gamma   90.00
#
_symmetry.space_group_name_H-M   'P 1'
#
loop_
_entity.id
_entity.type
_entity.pdbx_description
1 polymer ?
#
loop_
_entity_poly.entity_id
_entity_poly.type
_entity_poly.pdbx_seq_one_letter_code
_entity_poly.pdbx_strand_id
1 'polypeptide(L)'
;MTVAIAILMKDPCQAKTRLKPALGNDARETLALLLFENTLGFFRRFHGDNPLAVVTPSERVAEIARAHDATALGQNGKAGINGAAARAAEWARSINAEKLLVIHADIPTLEAAEIAILIGASDEASVVIAESHDGGTNAILLSPPDAIPFSFGPRSADAHEVAAAGKGRGCTRLTLPNLCRDIDTPHDLFSASTSGSIRRQDVSLFAVAGIPEIGAGDDLPAAIGQALSDMGSELMPRDIVIVAQKIVSKSEARMFALDAFVPSPRALEIAAEIGKDARKVEAILSESSDIIRARRQEPDGLLITRHRQGWICANAGIDQSNLGEGRDDMLLLLPEDPDASAARLRAGLEERYGVQIGVVITDTFGRPWRHGLVNVAIGVAGVPAVVDWTVRADAYGRGLKATLPAFADELAAASGLLMQKDAGLPVVIIRGLPWSDTPSASAGDFLRPLSQELFL
;
A
#
# COMPACT_ATOMS: atom_id res chain seq x y z
N MET A 1 33.38 -16.12 6.37
CA MET A 1 33.73 -15.51 5.07
C MET A 1 33.44 -14.04 5.14
N THR A 2 34.47 -13.21 5.19
CA THR A 2 34.30 -11.74 5.25
C THR A 2 34.17 -11.19 3.83
N VAL A 3 32.97 -10.69 3.49
CA VAL A 3 32.74 -9.95 2.23
C VAL A 3 32.84 -8.45 2.54
N ALA A 4 33.85 -7.78 1.99
CA ALA A 4 33.96 -6.34 2.02
C ALA A 4 33.14 -5.74 0.89
N ILE A 5 32.40 -4.67 1.16
CA ILE A 5 31.56 -3.98 0.18
C ILE A 5 32.11 -2.59 -0.05
N ALA A 6 32.31 -2.21 -1.31
CA ALA A 6 32.81 -0.90 -1.69
C ALA A 6 31.89 -0.22 -2.71
N ILE A 7 31.38 0.95 -2.35
CA ILE A 7 30.56 1.80 -3.24
C ILE A 7 31.47 2.83 -3.90
N LEU A 8 31.47 2.88 -5.23
CA LEU A 8 32.22 3.87 -5.99
C LEU A 8 31.34 5.08 -6.28
N MET A 9 31.76 6.27 -5.84
CA MET A 9 31.02 7.51 -6.06
C MET A 9 31.94 8.66 -6.45
N LYS A 10 31.75 9.20 -7.65
CA LYS A 10 32.44 10.41 -8.13
C LYS A 10 31.87 11.66 -7.46
N ASP A 11 32.49 12.81 -7.73
CA ASP A 11 31.94 14.10 -7.33
C ASP A 11 30.52 14.27 -7.90
N PRO A 12 29.49 14.49 -7.05
CA PRO A 12 28.10 14.71 -7.47
C PRO A 12 27.95 15.80 -8.52
N CYS A 13 28.74 16.89 -8.46
CA CYS A 13 28.67 17.99 -9.41
C CYS A 13 29.14 17.58 -10.83
N GLN A 14 29.92 16.50 -10.93
CA GLN A 14 30.41 15.91 -12.18
C GLN A 14 29.66 14.63 -12.56
N ALA A 15 28.64 14.27 -11.80
CA ALA A 15 27.85 13.08 -12.06
C ALA A 15 26.80 13.30 -13.17
N LYS A 16 26.32 12.18 -13.73
CA LYS A 16 25.18 12.15 -14.65
C LYS A 16 25.28 13.17 -15.80
N THR A 17 26.46 13.33 -16.38
CA THR A 17 26.71 14.35 -17.43
C THR A 17 25.88 14.14 -18.68
N ARG A 18 25.49 12.90 -18.96
CA ARG A 18 24.59 12.49 -20.04
C ARG A 18 23.12 12.92 -19.83
N LEU A 19 22.73 13.33 -18.61
CA LEU A 19 21.39 13.86 -18.29
C LEU A 19 21.24 15.38 -18.53
N LYS A 20 22.27 16.09 -19.01
CA LYS A 20 22.19 17.54 -19.33
C LYS A 20 20.96 17.93 -20.15
N PRO A 21 20.49 17.14 -21.14
CA PRO A 21 19.33 17.51 -21.93
C PRO A 21 18.01 17.52 -21.15
N ALA A 22 17.94 16.81 -20.01
CA ALA A 22 16.70 16.61 -19.25
C ALA A 22 16.71 17.29 -17.87
N LEU A 23 17.88 17.47 -17.26
CA LEU A 23 18.01 18.00 -15.90
C LEU A 23 19.08 19.11 -15.80
N GLY A 24 18.75 20.17 -15.07
CA GLY A 24 19.71 21.21 -14.67
C GLY A 24 20.81 20.67 -13.73
N ASN A 25 21.87 21.45 -13.52
CA ASN A 25 23.01 21.03 -12.69
C ASN A 25 22.58 20.59 -11.28
N ASP A 26 21.82 21.42 -10.57
CA ASP A 26 21.36 21.15 -9.20
C ASP A 26 20.52 19.87 -9.11
N ALA A 27 19.65 19.63 -10.10
CA ALA A 27 18.80 18.44 -10.16
C ALA A 27 19.62 17.15 -10.39
N ARG A 28 20.70 17.23 -11.17
CA ARG A 28 21.59 16.08 -11.41
C ARG A 28 22.45 15.75 -10.20
N GLU A 29 22.93 16.79 -9.52
CA GLU A 29 23.65 16.63 -8.26
C GLU A 29 22.75 15.97 -7.20
N THR A 30 21.52 16.48 -7.06
CA THR A 30 20.50 15.94 -6.16
C THR A 30 20.20 14.47 -6.48
N LEU A 31 19.97 14.14 -7.75
CA LEU A 31 19.72 12.75 -8.18
C LEU A 31 20.90 11.84 -7.87
N ALA A 32 22.13 12.29 -8.12
CA ALA A 32 23.32 11.50 -7.87
C ALA A 32 23.51 11.21 -6.36
N LEU A 33 23.22 12.19 -5.51
CA LEU A 33 23.23 12.02 -4.05
C LEU A 33 22.12 11.08 -3.56
N LEU A 34 20.90 11.21 -4.10
CA LEU A 34 19.78 10.33 -3.74
C LEU A 34 20.06 8.85 -4.07
N LEU A 35 20.58 8.56 -5.27
CA LEU A 35 20.94 7.19 -5.67
C LEU A 35 22.07 6.63 -4.78
N PHE A 36 23.04 7.47 -4.44
CA PHE A 36 24.12 7.10 -3.54
C PHE A 36 23.62 6.80 -2.13
N GLU A 37 22.79 7.68 -1.54
CA GLU A 37 22.20 7.49 -0.21
C GLU A 37 21.31 6.24 -0.17
N ASN A 38 20.53 5.98 -1.22
CA ASN A 38 19.74 4.75 -1.34
C ASN A 38 20.63 3.49 -1.35
N THR A 39 21.73 3.52 -2.11
CA THR A 39 22.69 2.41 -2.18
C THR A 39 23.35 2.17 -0.81
N LEU A 40 23.78 3.25 -0.16
CA LEU A 40 24.42 3.22 1.15
C LEU A 40 23.46 2.69 2.23
N GLY A 41 22.24 3.21 2.27
CA GLY A 41 21.19 2.79 3.20
C GLY A 41 20.76 1.33 2.98
N PHE A 42 20.70 0.88 1.73
CA PHE A 42 20.43 -0.52 1.40
C PHE A 42 21.45 -1.48 2.03
N PHE A 43 22.75 -1.26 1.79
CA PHE A 43 23.77 -2.14 2.34
C PHE A 43 23.85 -2.08 3.86
N ARG A 44 23.60 -0.91 4.46
CA ARG A 44 23.52 -0.82 5.91
C ARG A 44 22.36 -1.60 6.51
N ARG A 45 21.20 -1.57 5.84
CA ARG A 45 20.00 -2.25 6.30
C ARG A 45 20.08 -3.77 6.14
N PHE A 46 20.58 -4.25 5.01
CA PHE A 46 20.53 -5.68 4.65
C PHE A 46 21.87 -6.42 4.81
N HIS A 47 22.98 -5.68 4.90
CA HIS A 47 24.34 -6.21 5.03
C HIS A 47 25.13 -5.46 6.12
N GLY A 48 24.46 -5.07 7.22
CA GLY A 48 25.04 -4.25 8.28
C GLY A 48 26.28 -4.86 8.96
N ASP A 49 26.38 -6.19 8.97
CA ASP A 49 27.51 -6.94 9.56
C ASP A 49 28.77 -6.93 8.65
N ASN A 50 28.62 -6.55 7.38
CA ASN A 50 29.73 -6.52 6.43
C ASN A 50 30.49 -5.18 6.51
N PRO A 51 31.83 -5.20 6.40
CA PRO A 51 32.60 -3.98 6.23
C PRO A 51 32.16 -3.23 4.98
N LEU A 52 31.83 -1.95 5.13
CA LEU A 52 31.35 -1.09 4.05
C LEU A 52 32.25 0.14 3.92
N ALA A 53 32.72 0.39 2.70
CA ALA A 53 33.48 1.57 2.34
C ALA A 53 32.86 2.33 1.16
N VAL A 54 33.10 3.63 1.13
CA VAL A 54 32.77 4.50 0.00
C VAL A 54 34.06 5.09 -0.52
N VAL A 55 34.36 4.87 -1.80
CA VAL A 55 35.53 5.47 -2.46
C VAL A 55 35.09 6.69 -3.24
N THR A 56 35.57 7.87 -2.84
CA THR A 56 35.15 9.14 -3.43
C THR A 56 36.21 10.23 -3.34
N PRO A 57 36.29 11.15 -4.33
CA PRO A 57 37.06 12.38 -4.20
C PRO A 57 36.28 13.53 -3.52
N SER A 58 34.97 13.36 -3.23
CA SER A 58 34.11 14.41 -2.70
C SER A 58 34.01 14.34 -1.17
N GLU A 59 34.38 15.43 -0.48
CA GLU A 59 34.26 15.49 0.98
C GLU A 59 32.80 15.40 1.44
N ARG A 60 31.85 15.99 0.68
CA ARG A 60 30.41 15.88 0.97
C ARG A 60 29.93 14.43 0.98
N VAL A 61 30.36 13.63 0.00
CA VAL A 61 30.04 12.19 -0.06
C VAL A 61 30.73 11.43 1.07
N ALA A 62 31.97 11.80 1.42
CA ALA A 62 32.69 11.22 2.54
C ALA A 62 32.01 11.48 3.90
N GLU A 63 31.48 12.69 4.11
CA GLU A 63 30.69 13.05 5.29
C GLU A 63 29.41 12.21 5.40
N ILE A 64 28.66 12.08 4.31
CA ILE A 64 27.44 11.24 4.25
C ILE A 64 27.78 9.76 4.54
N ALA A 65 28.88 9.26 3.98
CA ALA A 65 29.36 7.89 4.22
C ALA A 65 29.66 7.66 5.71
N ARG A 66 30.41 8.57 6.34
CA ARG A 66 30.74 8.48 7.78
C ARG A 66 29.51 8.57 8.67
N ALA A 67 28.52 9.38 8.30
CA ALA A 67 27.25 9.50 9.02
C ALA A 67 26.41 8.20 8.98
N HIS A 68 26.65 7.34 7.99
CA HIS A 68 26.06 5.99 7.88
C HIS A 68 27.07 4.90 8.28
N ASP A 69 27.99 5.20 9.21
CA ASP A 69 29.01 4.28 9.73
C ASP A 69 29.96 3.66 8.69
N ALA A 70 30.00 4.15 7.45
CA ALA A 70 30.84 3.63 6.37
C ALA A 70 32.23 4.26 6.36
N THR A 71 33.22 3.45 5.99
CA THR A 71 34.61 3.92 5.85
C THR A 71 34.72 4.79 4.60
N ALA A 72 35.02 6.08 4.77
CA ALA A 72 35.29 6.96 3.63
C ALA A 72 36.75 6.82 3.17
N LEU A 73 36.95 6.38 1.93
CA LEU A 73 38.25 6.23 1.30
C LEU A 73 38.44 7.35 0.28
N GLY A 74 39.41 8.23 0.56
CA GLY A 74 39.76 9.31 -0.36
C GLY A 74 40.35 8.77 -1.67
N GLN A 75 40.03 9.44 -2.77
CA GLN A 75 40.55 9.12 -4.10
C GLN A 75 41.30 10.31 -4.70
N ASN A 76 42.48 10.05 -5.27
CA ASN A 76 43.14 11.01 -6.15
C ASN A 76 42.38 11.09 -7.48
N GLY A 77 41.65 12.18 -7.72
CA GLY A 77 40.69 12.34 -8.84
C GLY A 77 41.24 12.12 -10.26
N LYS A 78 42.57 12.04 -10.44
CA LYS A 78 43.21 11.73 -11.74
C LYS A 78 43.11 10.25 -12.15
N ALA A 79 42.83 9.33 -11.23
CA ALA A 79 42.88 7.89 -11.49
C ALA A 79 41.57 7.28 -12.03
N GLY A 80 40.48 8.08 -12.10
CA GLY A 80 39.19 7.64 -12.64
C GLY A 80 38.56 6.47 -11.87
N ILE A 81 37.48 5.89 -12.40
CA ILE A 81 36.73 4.82 -11.71
C ILE A 81 37.57 3.56 -11.43
N ASN A 82 38.51 3.21 -12.31
CA ASN A 82 39.39 2.05 -12.13
C ASN A 82 40.38 2.25 -10.97
N GLY A 83 40.88 3.47 -10.78
CA GLY A 83 41.67 3.81 -9.59
C GLY A 83 40.87 3.75 -8.30
N ALA A 84 39.57 4.09 -8.35
CA ALA A 84 38.68 3.96 -7.19
C ALA A 84 38.48 2.50 -6.80
N ALA A 85 38.23 1.64 -7.78
CA ALA A 85 38.07 0.20 -7.58
C ALA A 85 39.38 -0.45 -7.06
N ALA A 86 40.53 -0.05 -7.59
CA ALA A 86 41.83 -0.52 -7.08
C ALA A 86 42.04 -0.12 -5.61
N ARG A 87 41.65 1.10 -5.24
CA ARG A 87 41.71 1.57 -3.85
C ARG A 87 40.78 0.78 -2.93
N ALA A 88 39.60 0.37 -3.41
CA ALA A 88 38.71 -0.53 -2.69
C ALA A 88 39.35 -1.90 -2.44
N ALA A 89 40.04 -2.47 -3.44
CA ALA A 89 40.78 -3.73 -3.28
C ALA A 89 41.94 -3.64 -2.28
N GLU A 90 42.69 -2.53 -2.28
CA GLU A 90 43.69 -2.26 -1.24
C GLU A 90 43.09 -2.23 0.17
N TRP A 91 41.96 -1.52 0.33
CA TRP A 91 41.26 -1.46 1.61
C TRP A 91 40.74 -2.84 2.05
N ALA A 92 40.08 -3.58 1.17
CA ALA A 92 39.57 -4.92 1.46
C ALA A 92 40.69 -5.87 1.92
N ARG A 93 41.87 -5.79 1.31
CA ARG A 93 43.06 -6.56 1.76
C ARG A 93 43.57 -6.10 3.11
N SER A 94 43.59 -4.78 3.37
CA SER A 94 44.05 -4.25 4.66
C SER A 94 43.21 -4.71 5.85
N ILE A 95 41.94 -5.06 5.62
CA ILE A 95 41.03 -5.64 6.62
C ILE A 95 40.92 -7.17 6.53
N ASN A 96 41.80 -7.83 5.76
CA ASN A 96 41.82 -9.28 5.52
C ASN A 96 40.47 -9.85 5.03
N ALA A 97 39.74 -9.11 4.19
CA ALA A 97 38.53 -9.62 3.58
C ALA A 97 38.85 -10.72 2.56
N GLU A 98 38.04 -11.78 2.57
CA GLU A 98 38.18 -12.90 1.63
C GLU A 98 37.60 -12.56 0.26
N LYS A 99 36.54 -11.75 0.24
CA LYS A 99 35.82 -11.34 -0.97
C LYS A 99 35.62 -9.83 -0.98
N LEU A 100 35.62 -9.21 -2.16
CA LEU A 100 35.28 -7.80 -2.35
C LEU A 100 34.14 -7.70 -3.35
N LEU A 101 33.04 -7.07 -2.94
CA LEU A 101 31.98 -6.58 -3.83
C LEU A 101 32.21 -5.10 -4.13
N VAL A 102 32.49 -4.76 -5.38
CA VAL A 102 32.51 -3.38 -5.87
C VAL A 102 31.19 -3.10 -6.57
N ILE A 103 30.53 -2.00 -6.21
CA ILE A 103 29.24 -1.59 -6.78
C ILE A 103 29.25 -0.08 -7.09
N HIS A 104 28.57 0.30 -8.16
CA HIS A 104 28.37 1.71 -8.50
C HIS A 104 27.19 2.32 -7.72
N ALA A 105 27.27 3.63 -7.45
CA ALA A 105 26.25 4.37 -6.70
C ALA A 105 25.06 4.86 -7.54
N ASP A 106 24.97 4.46 -8.81
CA ASP A 106 24.00 4.95 -9.79
C ASP A 106 22.83 4.00 -10.07
N ILE A 107 22.72 2.92 -9.30
CA ILE A 107 21.70 1.90 -9.42
C ILE A 107 20.44 2.38 -8.65
N PRO A 108 19.27 2.51 -9.31
CA PRO A 108 18.06 3.06 -8.72
C PRO A 108 17.36 2.11 -7.77
N THR A 109 17.44 0.80 -8.03
CA THR A 109 16.76 -0.22 -7.24
C THR A 109 17.75 -1.34 -6.94
N LEU A 110 17.94 -1.63 -5.65
CA LEU A 110 18.69 -2.78 -5.17
C LEU A 110 17.75 -3.75 -4.46
N GLU A 111 17.86 -5.04 -4.76
CA GLU A 111 17.10 -6.09 -4.11
C GLU A 111 18.02 -7.06 -3.35
N ALA A 112 17.65 -7.38 -2.12
CA ALA A 112 18.41 -8.31 -1.28
C ALA A 112 18.57 -9.69 -1.93
N ALA A 113 17.56 -10.14 -2.69
CA ALA A 113 17.61 -11.41 -3.43
C ALA A 113 18.68 -11.40 -4.54
N GLU A 114 18.80 -10.30 -5.29
CA GLU A 114 19.81 -10.19 -6.35
C GLU A 114 21.23 -10.14 -5.79
N ILE A 115 21.44 -9.42 -4.68
CA ILE A 115 22.74 -9.39 -4.00
C ILE A 115 23.08 -10.76 -3.41
N ALA A 116 22.11 -11.49 -2.87
CA ALA A 116 22.31 -12.85 -2.39
C ALA A 116 22.72 -13.83 -3.53
N ILE A 117 22.09 -13.72 -4.70
CA ILE A 117 22.48 -14.50 -5.90
C ILE A 117 23.92 -14.17 -6.31
N LEU A 118 24.27 -12.88 -6.36
CA LEU A 118 25.61 -12.42 -6.73
C LEU A 118 26.68 -12.94 -5.76
N ILE A 119 26.42 -12.86 -4.45
CA ILE A 119 27.33 -13.39 -3.43
C ILE A 119 27.39 -14.91 -3.49
N GLY A 120 26.27 -15.62 -3.67
CA GLY A 120 26.24 -17.08 -3.77
C GLY A 120 27.00 -17.63 -4.98
N ALA A 121 26.94 -16.95 -6.13
CA ALA A 121 27.68 -17.36 -7.33
C ALA A 121 29.21 -17.35 -7.15
N SER A 122 29.71 -16.66 -6.12
CA SER A 122 31.15 -16.61 -5.81
C SER A 122 31.69 -17.88 -5.16
N ASP A 123 30.84 -18.85 -4.84
CA ASP A 123 31.25 -20.16 -4.35
C ASP A 123 31.70 -21.08 -5.52
N GLU A 124 31.26 -20.78 -6.74
CA GLU A 124 31.62 -21.52 -7.97
C GLU A 124 32.68 -20.80 -8.82
N ALA A 125 32.77 -19.46 -8.72
CA ALA A 125 33.68 -18.64 -9.51
C ALA A 125 34.42 -17.59 -8.66
N SER A 126 35.71 -17.38 -8.96
CA SER A 126 36.53 -16.34 -8.31
C SER A 126 36.17 -14.92 -8.76
N VAL A 127 35.47 -14.78 -9.88
CA VAL A 127 35.04 -13.52 -10.46
C VAL A 127 33.55 -13.64 -10.82
N VAL A 128 32.71 -12.79 -10.24
CA VAL A 128 31.29 -12.71 -10.56
C VAL A 128 30.97 -11.30 -11.06
N ILE A 129 30.47 -11.21 -12.28
CA ILE A 129 30.17 -9.94 -12.95
C ILE A 129 28.66 -9.78 -13.03
N ALA A 130 28.13 -8.69 -12.48
CA ALA A 130 26.77 -8.24 -12.77
C ALA A 130 26.81 -7.22 -13.91
N GLU A 131 26.27 -7.62 -15.04
CA GLU A 131 26.28 -6.81 -16.26
C GLU A 131 25.30 -5.66 -16.21
N SER A 132 25.70 -4.51 -16.76
CA SER A 132 24.79 -3.41 -17.09
C SER A 132 24.12 -3.63 -18.44
N HIS A 133 23.04 -2.89 -18.72
CA HIS A 133 22.30 -3.01 -19.98
C HIS A 133 23.15 -2.73 -21.24
N ASP A 134 24.20 -1.92 -21.13
CA ASP A 134 25.09 -1.53 -22.23
C ASP A 134 26.31 -2.45 -22.38
N GLY A 135 26.32 -3.59 -21.66
CA GLY A 135 27.42 -4.56 -21.63
C GLY A 135 28.59 -4.16 -20.74
N GLY A 136 28.47 -3.09 -19.97
CA GLY A 136 29.38 -2.75 -18.88
C GLY A 136 29.20 -3.62 -17.63
N THR A 137 29.77 -3.16 -16.52
CA THR A 137 29.72 -3.85 -15.22
C THR A 137 29.20 -2.90 -14.15
N ASN A 138 28.02 -3.17 -13.58
CA ASN A 138 27.42 -2.38 -12.49
C ASN A 138 27.88 -2.83 -11.11
N ALA A 139 28.14 -4.14 -10.97
CA ALA A 139 28.76 -4.70 -9.80
C ALA A 139 29.70 -5.85 -10.18
N ILE A 140 30.78 -6.01 -9.41
CA ILE A 140 31.69 -7.14 -9.57
C ILE A 140 32.10 -7.64 -8.20
N LEU A 141 32.07 -8.96 -8.01
CA LEU A 141 32.56 -9.62 -6.82
C LEU A 141 33.80 -10.43 -7.16
N LEU A 142 34.87 -10.19 -6.40
CA LEU A 142 36.17 -10.84 -6.55
C LEU A 142 36.52 -11.64 -5.31
N SER A 143 37.02 -12.86 -5.52
CA SER A 143 37.54 -13.76 -4.49
C SER A 143 38.87 -14.36 -4.99
N PRO A 144 40.05 -13.88 -4.52
CA PRO A 144 40.28 -12.82 -3.53
C PRO A 144 39.99 -11.39 -4.06
N PRO A 145 40.01 -10.34 -3.21
CA PRO A 145 39.69 -8.96 -3.60
C PRO A 145 40.48 -8.36 -4.77
N ASP A 146 41.65 -8.90 -5.11
CA ASP A 146 42.53 -8.48 -6.21
C ASP A 146 42.67 -9.56 -7.30
N ALA A 147 41.67 -10.46 -7.42
CA ALA A 147 41.66 -11.55 -8.38
C ALA A 147 42.00 -11.10 -9.81
N ILE A 148 41.46 -9.96 -10.27
CA ILE A 148 41.73 -9.36 -11.58
C ILE A 148 41.95 -7.83 -11.46
N PRO A 149 42.65 -7.19 -12.41
CA PRO A 149 42.63 -5.74 -12.54
C PRO A 149 41.23 -5.23 -12.96
N PHE A 150 40.83 -4.06 -12.48
CA PHE A 150 39.56 -3.42 -12.87
C PHE A 150 39.68 -2.69 -14.21
N SER A 151 38.65 -2.84 -15.05
CA SER A 151 38.54 -2.26 -16.38
C SER A 151 37.12 -1.73 -16.66
N PHE A 152 36.53 -1.04 -15.69
CA PHE A 152 35.24 -0.35 -15.82
C PHE A 152 35.24 0.67 -16.97
N GLY A 153 34.11 0.74 -17.66
CA GLY A 153 33.91 1.50 -18.90
C GLY A 153 32.96 0.77 -19.86
N PRO A 154 32.81 1.28 -21.09
CA PRO A 154 31.98 0.63 -22.11
C PRO A 154 32.45 -0.81 -22.40
N ARG A 155 31.54 -1.78 -22.40
CA ARG A 155 31.84 -3.22 -22.56
C ARG A 155 32.83 -3.79 -21.54
N SER A 156 32.80 -3.25 -20.32
CA SER A 156 33.70 -3.69 -19.25
C SER A 156 33.46 -5.13 -18.78
N ALA A 157 32.27 -5.72 -18.99
CA ALA A 157 32.03 -7.12 -18.67
C ALA A 157 32.96 -8.06 -19.45
N ASP A 158 33.10 -7.84 -20.76
CA ASP A 158 33.99 -8.63 -21.62
C ASP A 158 35.46 -8.46 -21.20
N ALA A 159 35.87 -7.24 -20.85
CA ALA A 159 37.23 -6.95 -20.41
C ALA A 159 37.58 -7.66 -19.10
N HIS A 160 36.64 -7.69 -18.15
CA HIS A 160 36.80 -8.42 -16.89
C HIS A 160 36.84 -9.94 -17.08
N GLU A 161 36.01 -10.47 -17.98
CA GLU A 161 36.00 -11.90 -18.32
C GLU A 161 37.32 -12.34 -18.98
N VAL A 162 37.84 -11.55 -19.93
CA VAL A 162 39.16 -11.79 -20.53
C VAL A 162 40.28 -11.72 -19.49
N ALA A 163 40.21 -10.77 -18.55
CA ALA A 163 41.18 -10.66 -17.47
C ALA A 163 41.14 -11.85 -16.50
N ALA A 164 39.95 -12.40 -16.23
CA ALA A 164 39.77 -13.60 -15.42
C ALA A 164 40.37 -14.83 -16.11
N ALA A 165 40.05 -15.03 -17.40
CA ALA A 165 40.63 -16.10 -18.21
C ALA A 165 42.16 -16.01 -18.30
N GLY A 166 42.70 -14.82 -18.51
CA GLY A 166 44.15 -14.59 -18.56
C GLY A 166 44.90 -14.89 -17.26
N LYS A 167 44.19 -14.88 -16.12
CA LYS A 167 44.71 -15.27 -14.80
C LYS A 167 44.30 -16.69 -14.36
N GLY A 168 43.63 -17.46 -15.23
CA GLY A 168 43.15 -18.80 -14.91
C GLY A 168 42.09 -18.83 -13.80
N ARG A 169 41.27 -17.79 -13.69
CA ARG A 169 40.21 -17.66 -12.67
C ARG A 169 38.85 -17.98 -13.29
N GLY A 170 38.04 -18.77 -12.58
CA GLY A 170 36.63 -18.99 -12.96
C GLY A 170 35.86 -17.67 -12.93
N CYS A 171 35.05 -17.45 -13.97
CA CYS A 171 34.26 -16.23 -14.14
C CYS A 171 32.81 -16.59 -14.43
N THR A 172 31.87 -15.96 -13.72
CA THR A 172 30.43 -16.09 -13.95
C THR A 172 29.85 -14.72 -14.24
N ARG A 173 29.04 -14.63 -15.29
CA ARG A 173 28.30 -13.43 -15.67
C ARG A 173 26.84 -13.60 -15.30
N LEU A 174 26.27 -12.58 -14.67
CA LEU A 174 24.90 -12.55 -14.22
C LEU A 174 24.18 -11.34 -14.83
N THR A 175 23.01 -11.60 -15.41
CA THR A 175 22.06 -10.56 -15.79
C THR A 175 20.96 -10.52 -14.74
N LEU A 176 21.06 -9.54 -13.84
CA LEU A 176 20.13 -9.36 -12.71
C LEU A 176 19.14 -8.24 -13.04
N PRO A 177 17.81 -8.49 -13.04
CA PRO A 177 16.79 -7.56 -13.53
C PRO A 177 16.87 -6.11 -13.06
N ASN A 178 17.21 -5.84 -11.80
CA ASN A 178 17.32 -4.48 -11.27
C ASN A 178 18.77 -4.00 -11.26
N LEU A 179 19.71 -4.84 -10.83
CA LEU A 179 21.13 -4.49 -10.76
C LEU A 179 21.73 -4.14 -12.15
N CYS A 180 21.16 -4.64 -13.24
CA CYS A 180 21.59 -4.30 -14.60
C CYS A 180 21.16 -2.91 -15.08
N ARG A 181 20.30 -2.21 -14.33
CA ARG A 181 19.72 -0.93 -14.71
C ARG A 181 20.37 0.21 -13.92
N ASP A 182 21.22 1.00 -14.57
CA ASP A 182 21.79 2.24 -14.05
C ASP A 182 21.14 3.46 -14.71
N ILE A 183 21.06 4.60 -14.01
CA ILE A 183 20.48 5.83 -14.59
C ILE A 183 21.56 6.68 -15.27
N ASP A 184 21.79 6.54 -16.57
CA ASP A 184 22.85 7.32 -17.23
C ASP A 184 22.32 8.31 -18.27
N THR A 185 21.25 7.95 -18.97
CA THR A 185 20.61 8.76 -20.03
C THR A 185 19.21 9.24 -19.63
N PRO A 186 18.65 10.26 -20.30
CA PRO A 186 17.26 10.66 -20.05
C PRO A 186 16.28 9.49 -20.22
N HIS A 187 16.53 8.58 -21.16
CA HIS A 187 15.72 7.38 -21.32
C HIS A 187 15.80 6.47 -20.10
N ASP A 188 16.97 6.29 -19.51
CA ASP A 188 17.15 5.52 -18.27
C ASP A 188 16.47 6.21 -17.09
N LEU A 189 16.49 7.54 -17.04
CA LEU A 189 15.76 8.30 -16.01
C LEU A 189 14.25 8.12 -16.13
N PHE A 190 13.70 8.18 -17.35
CA PHE A 190 12.28 7.90 -17.58
C PHE A 190 11.95 6.43 -17.30
N SER A 191 12.80 5.50 -17.72
CA SER A 191 12.63 4.08 -17.47
C SER A 191 12.78 3.74 -15.99
N ALA A 192 13.65 4.42 -15.25
CA ALA A 192 13.79 4.30 -13.80
C ALA A 192 12.71 5.07 -13.04
N SER A 193 12.06 6.07 -13.63
CA SER A 193 10.84 6.66 -13.06
C SER A 193 9.63 5.72 -13.23
N THR A 194 9.68 4.81 -14.21
CA THR A 194 8.65 3.78 -14.44
C THR A 194 9.01 2.41 -13.82
N SER A 195 10.28 2.14 -13.51
CA SER A 195 10.77 0.88 -12.92
C SER A 195 11.47 1.00 -11.57
N GLY A 196 11.85 2.20 -11.15
CA GLY A 196 12.14 2.51 -9.75
C GLY A 196 10.82 2.43 -8.99
N SER A 197 10.80 1.63 -7.94
CA SER A 197 9.63 1.39 -7.09
C SER A 197 9.23 2.66 -6.30
N ILE A 198 8.76 3.71 -6.98
CA ILE A 198 7.40 4.15 -6.70
C ILE A 198 6.57 3.10 -7.41
N ARG A 199 6.19 2.02 -6.72
CA ARG A 199 5.17 1.12 -7.26
C ARG A 199 4.06 2.03 -7.71
N ARG A 200 3.79 2.08 -9.00
CA ARG A 200 2.51 2.60 -9.47
C ARG A 200 1.48 1.73 -8.76
N GLN A 201 0.93 2.25 -7.66
CA GLN A 201 -0.15 1.58 -6.95
C GLN A 201 -1.39 1.89 -7.76
N ASP A 202 -1.54 1.13 -8.84
CA ASP A 202 -2.77 1.14 -9.61
C ASP A 202 -3.82 0.43 -8.77
N VAL A 203 -4.84 1.19 -8.41
CA VAL A 203 -6.04 0.67 -7.77
C VAL A 203 -7.16 0.77 -8.79
N SER A 204 -7.85 -0.33 -9.03
CA SER A 204 -9.07 -0.33 -9.83
C SER A 204 -10.28 -0.53 -8.94
N LEU A 205 -11.35 0.18 -9.28
CA LEU A 205 -12.66 0.03 -8.66
C LEU A 205 -13.67 -0.22 -9.78
N PHE A 206 -14.50 -1.23 -9.63
CA PHE A 206 -15.60 -1.49 -10.56
C PHE A 206 -16.83 -2.00 -9.82
N ALA A 207 -18.00 -1.55 -10.28
CA ALA A 207 -19.27 -2.03 -9.75
C ALA A 207 -19.64 -3.38 -10.37
N VAL A 208 -20.25 -4.25 -9.57
CA VAL A 208 -20.81 -5.52 -10.03
C VAL A 208 -22.25 -5.26 -10.46
N ALA A 209 -22.48 -5.27 -11.78
CA ALA A 209 -23.79 -5.13 -12.40
C ALA A 209 -24.50 -6.47 -12.49
N GLY A 210 -25.83 -6.44 -12.65
CA GLY A 210 -26.64 -7.66 -12.86
C GLY A 210 -26.99 -8.42 -11.59
N ILE A 211 -26.73 -7.85 -10.40
CA ILE A 211 -27.23 -8.42 -9.14
C ILE A 211 -28.76 -8.28 -9.13
N PRO A 212 -29.52 -9.38 -8.92
CA PRO A 212 -30.98 -9.33 -8.89
C PRO A 212 -31.50 -8.58 -7.66
N GLU A 213 -32.80 -8.27 -7.65
CA GLU A 213 -33.44 -7.77 -6.45
C GLU A 213 -33.38 -8.82 -5.33
N ILE A 214 -32.74 -8.46 -4.22
CA ILE A 214 -32.50 -9.36 -3.09
C ILE A 214 -33.71 -9.39 -2.15
N GLY A 215 -34.17 -10.60 -1.84
CA GLY A 215 -35.21 -10.90 -0.86
C GLY A 215 -34.67 -11.54 0.42
N ALA A 216 -35.57 -11.78 1.37
CA ALA A 216 -35.26 -12.45 2.62
C ALA A 216 -34.83 -13.90 2.39
N GLY A 217 -33.68 -14.28 2.97
CA GLY A 217 -33.10 -15.62 2.85
C GLY A 217 -32.24 -15.87 1.61
N ASP A 218 -32.08 -14.88 0.73
CA ASP A 218 -31.26 -15.02 -0.47
C ASP A 218 -29.77 -15.19 -0.13
N ASP A 219 -29.10 -16.07 -0.89
CA ASP A 219 -27.67 -16.34 -0.77
C ASP A 219 -26.87 -15.24 -1.50
N LEU A 220 -26.39 -14.25 -0.74
CA LEU A 220 -25.58 -13.15 -1.26
C LEU A 220 -24.26 -13.61 -1.91
N PRO A 221 -23.44 -14.50 -1.31
CA PRO A 221 -22.27 -15.04 -2.00
C PRO A 221 -22.59 -15.62 -3.38
N ALA A 222 -23.67 -16.41 -3.50
CA ALA A 222 -24.09 -16.99 -4.76
C ALA A 222 -24.54 -15.93 -5.76
N ALA A 223 -25.35 -14.95 -5.34
CA ALA A 223 -25.85 -13.87 -6.20
C ALA A 223 -24.72 -12.99 -6.73
N ILE A 224 -23.80 -12.54 -5.87
CA ILE A 224 -22.62 -11.76 -6.27
C ILE A 224 -21.74 -12.57 -7.21
N GLY A 225 -21.52 -13.84 -6.87
CA GLY A 225 -20.71 -14.72 -7.66
C GLY A 225 -21.28 -14.99 -9.06
N GLN A 226 -22.60 -15.10 -9.20
CA GLN A 226 -23.25 -15.24 -10.49
C GLN A 226 -23.11 -13.96 -11.32
N ALA A 227 -23.36 -12.79 -10.72
CA ALA A 227 -23.24 -11.49 -11.39
C ALA A 227 -21.80 -11.23 -11.90
N LEU A 228 -20.78 -11.58 -11.10
CA LEU A 228 -19.37 -11.52 -11.53
C LEU A 228 -19.11 -12.44 -12.73
N SER A 229 -19.62 -13.68 -12.68
CA SER A 229 -19.49 -14.64 -13.78
C SER A 229 -20.15 -14.14 -15.07
N ASP A 230 -21.34 -13.55 -14.97
CA ASP A 230 -22.08 -13.02 -16.12
C ASP A 230 -21.36 -11.82 -16.76
N MET A 231 -20.63 -11.05 -15.96
CA MET A 231 -19.73 -9.99 -16.43
C MET A 231 -18.40 -10.52 -16.99
N GLY A 232 -18.13 -11.82 -16.94
CA GLY A 232 -16.84 -12.41 -17.31
C GLY A 232 -15.70 -11.99 -16.37
N SER A 233 -16.01 -11.73 -15.10
CA SER A 233 -15.07 -11.30 -14.07
C SER A 233 -14.99 -12.33 -12.94
N GLU A 234 -13.82 -12.40 -12.30
CA GLU A 234 -13.58 -13.26 -11.13
C GLU A 234 -12.97 -12.45 -10.00
N LEU A 235 -13.14 -12.93 -8.76
CA LEU A 235 -12.42 -12.39 -7.61
C LEU A 235 -10.97 -12.84 -7.67
N MET A 236 -10.06 -11.89 -7.45
CA MET A 236 -8.63 -12.14 -7.37
C MET A 236 -8.16 -12.14 -5.92
N PRO A 237 -7.03 -12.79 -5.61
CA PRO A 237 -6.44 -12.70 -4.29
C PRO A 237 -6.27 -11.24 -3.86
N ARG A 238 -6.75 -10.95 -2.65
CA ARG A 238 -6.67 -9.65 -1.97
C ARG A 238 -7.57 -8.56 -2.54
N ASP A 239 -8.55 -8.93 -3.37
CA ASP A 239 -9.67 -8.04 -3.66
C ASP A 239 -10.43 -7.69 -2.37
N ILE A 240 -11.03 -6.50 -2.35
CA ILE A 240 -11.93 -6.07 -1.30
C ILE A 240 -13.32 -5.88 -1.90
N VAL A 241 -14.28 -6.66 -1.41
CA VAL A 241 -15.68 -6.62 -1.82
C VAL A 241 -16.43 -5.64 -0.91
N ILE A 242 -16.83 -4.51 -1.46
CA ILE A 242 -17.61 -3.49 -0.76
C ILE A 242 -19.09 -3.72 -1.07
N VAL A 243 -19.93 -3.82 -0.04
CA VAL A 243 -21.33 -4.21 -0.15
C VAL A 243 -22.23 -3.20 0.57
N ALA A 244 -23.21 -2.65 -0.12
CA ALA A 244 -24.21 -1.79 0.49
C ALA A 244 -25.06 -2.59 1.48
N GLN A 245 -25.25 -2.06 2.69
CA GLN A 245 -26.02 -2.74 3.75
C GLN A 245 -27.42 -3.14 3.32
N LYS A 246 -28.04 -2.41 2.37
CA LYS A 246 -29.43 -2.68 1.95
C LYS A 246 -29.64 -4.12 1.51
N ILE A 247 -28.74 -4.68 0.70
CA ILE A 247 -28.89 -6.07 0.23
C ILE A 247 -28.58 -7.08 1.34
N VAL A 248 -27.71 -6.71 2.29
CA VAL A 248 -27.45 -7.49 3.50
C VAL A 248 -28.71 -7.53 4.37
N SER A 249 -29.24 -6.38 4.75
CA SER A 249 -30.47 -6.23 5.54
C SER A 249 -31.66 -6.92 4.88
N LYS A 250 -31.82 -6.82 3.55
CA LYS A 250 -32.87 -7.56 2.82
C LYS A 250 -32.68 -9.07 2.95
N SER A 251 -31.47 -9.59 2.69
CA SER A 251 -31.17 -11.03 2.82
C SER A 251 -31.38 -11.55 4.24
N GLU A 252 -31.13 -10.71 5.25
CA GLU A 252 -31.27 -11.05 6.67
C GLU A 252 -32.66 -10.74 7.24
N ALA A 253 -33.66 -10.52 6.37
CA ALA A 253 -35.05 -10.27 6.75
C ALA A 253 -35.25 -9.07 7.70
N ARG A 254 -34.41 -8.03 7.59
CA ARG A 254 -34.47 -6.81 8.41
C ARG A 254 -35.44 -5.76 7.88
N MET A 255 -36.43 -6.17 7.09
CA MET A 255 -37.43 -5.30 6.50
C MET A 255 -38.79 -5.52 7.19
N PHE A 256 -39.36 -4.45 7.73
CA PHE A 256 -40.55 -4.49 8.57
C PHE A 256 -41.61 -3.51 8.09
N ALA A 257 -42.88 -3.88 8.21
CA ALA A 257 -43.97 -2.95 7.95
C ALA A 257 -43.98 -1.85 9.01
N LEU A 258 -44.29 -0.61 8.61
CA LEU A 258 -44.40 0.53 9.52
C LEU A 258 -45.41 0.27 10.64
N ASP A 259 -46.50 -0.43 10.34
CA ASP A 259 -47.55 -0.81 11.30
C ASP A 259 -47.12 -1.88 12.32
N ALA A 260 -45.95 -2.51 12.14
CA ALA A 260 -45.38 -3.40 13.15
C ALA A 260 -44.89 -2.63 14.38
N PHE A 261 -44.70 -1.31 14.28
CA PHE A 261 -44.18 -0.47 15.36
C PHE A 261 -45.32 0.30 16.04
N VAL A 262 -45.66 -0.12 17.26
CA VAL A 262 -46.68 0.56 18.09
C VAL A 262 -46.02 1.72 18.85
N PRO A 263 -46.36 2.99 18.58
CA PRO A 263 -45.66 4.12 19.17
C PRO A 263 -45.79 4.19 20.69
N SER A 264 -44.66 4.26 21.38
CA SER A 264 -44.59 4.54 22.81
C SER A 264 -44.97 6.00 23.11
N PRO A 265 -45.30 6.34 24.37
CA PRO A 265 -45.53 7.73 24.77
C PRO A 265 -44.37 8.65 24.40
N ARG A 266 -43.13 8.14 24.52
CA ARG A 266 -41.92 8.88 24.17
C ARG A 266 -41.81 9.12 22.67
N ALA A 267 -42.11 8.12 21.84
CA ALA A 267 -42.12 8.28 20.39
C ALA A 267 -43.17 9.30 19.94
N LEU A 268 -44.37 9.28 20.55
CA LEU A 268 -45.44 10.24 20.26
C LEU A 268 -45.02 11.69 20.57
N GLU A 269 -44.39 11.93 21.71
CA GLU A 269 -43.86 13.26 22.06
C GLU A 269 -42.86 13.77 21.03
N ILE A 270 -41.84 12.97 20.71
CA ILE A 270 -40.77 13.35 19.77
C ILE A 270 -41.34 13.56 18.37
N ALA A 271 -42.21 12.66 17.91
CA ALA A 271 -42.89 12.74 16.62
C ALA A 271 -43.67 14.04 16.47
N ALA A 272 -44.42 14.44 17.50
CA ALA A 272 -45.14 15.71 17.54
C ALA A 272 -44.19 16.91 17.53
N GLU A 273 -43.06 16.84 18.24
CA GLU A 273 -42.05 17.91 18.25
C GLU A 273 -41.44 18.13 16.86
N ILE A 274 -40.92 17.07 16.24
CA ILE A 274 -40.14 17.17 15.00
C ILE A 274 -40.97 17.11 13.72
N GLY A 275 -42.24 16.70 13.80
CA GLY A 275 -43.11 16.51 12.64
C GLY A 275 -42.74 15.27 11.82
N LYS A 276 -42.61 14.11 12.47
CA LYS A 276 -42.32 12.80 11.85
C LYS A 276 -43.38 11.78 12.25
N ASP A 277 -43.59 10.74 11.44
CA ASP A 277 -44.47 9.61 11.79
C ASP A 277 -44.02 8.94 13.11
N ALA A 278 -44.93 8.80 14.07
CA ALA A 278 -44.63 8.23 15.39
C ALA A 278 -44.22 6.76 15.34
N ARG A 279 -44.71 5.98 14.37
CA ARG A 279 -44.30 4.57 14.16
C ARG A 279 -42.87 4.49 13.67
N LYS A 280 -42.47 5.43 12.81
CA LYS A 280 -41.07 5.57 12.37
C LYS A 280 -40.17 6.01 13.52
N VAL A 281 -40.61 6.97 14.34
CA VAL A 281 -39.87 7.35 15.54
C VAL A 281 -39.70 6.16 16.48
N GLU A 282 -40.74 5.37 16.71
CA GLU A 282 -40.65 4.14 17.52
C GLU A 282 -39.61 3.16 16.97
N ALA A 283 -39.62 2.90 15.67
CA ALA A 283 -38.60 2.07 15.03
C ALA A 283 -37.18 2.62 15.27
N ILE A 284 -36.98 3.92 15.06
CA ILE A 284 -35.70 4.60 15.31
C ILE A 284 -35.27 4.42 16.77
N LEU A 285 -36.16 4.61 17.74
CA LEU A 285 -35.85 4.46 19.16
C LEU A 285 -35.51 3.00 19.52
N SER A 286 -36.19 2.02 18.93
CA SER A 286 -35.90 0.59 19.14
C SER A 286 -34.51 0.15 18.65
N GLU A 287 -33.94 0.90 17.71
CA GLU A 287 -32.60 0.69 17.15
C GLU A 287 -31.55 1.65 17.77
N SER A 288 -31.94 2.52 18.72
CA SER A 288 -31.08 3.56 19.28
C SER A 288 -30.77 3.35 20.76
N SER A 289 -29.56 3.73 21.17
CA SER A 289 -29.13 3.83 22.57
C SER A 289 -29.26 5.25 23.12
N ASP A 290 -29.21 6.26 22.27
CA ASP A 290 -29.31 7.66 22.68
C ASP A 290 -29.85 8.57 21.57
N ILE A 291 -30.47 9.70 21.95
CA ILE A 291 -30.90 10.75 21.03
C ILE A 291 -29.89 11.90 21.10
N ILE A 292 -29.14 12.10 20.02
CA ILE A 292 -28.14 13.16 19.92
C ILE A 292 -28.77 14.49 19.54
N ARG A 293 -29.73 14.47 18.61
CA ARG A 293 -30.43 15.68 18.15
C ARG A 293 -31.81 15.35 17.62
N ALA A 294 -32.81 16.09 18.09
CA ALA A 294 -34.15 16.15 17.51
C ALA A 294 -34.42 17.59 17.06
N ARG A 295 -34.94 17.77 15.85
CA ARG A 295 -35.32 19.11 15.35
C ARG A 295 -36.40 19.00 14.28
N ARG A 296 -37.41 19.86 14.35
CA ARG A 296 -38.33 20.08 13.24
C ARG A 296 -37.59 20.61 12.01
N GLN A 297 -37.72 19.88 10.91
CA GLN A 297 -37.11 20.21 9.63
C GLN A 297 -37.91 19.54 8.51
N GLU A 298 -38.20 20.29 7.45
CA GLU A 298 -38.89 19.77 6.27
C GLU A 298 -37.94 18.97 5.36
N PRO A 299 -38.44 17.97 4.59
CA PRO A 299 -39.83 17.47 4.57
C PRO A 299 -40.12 16.40 5.64
N ASP A 300 -39.09 15.85 6.28
CA ASP A 300 -39.21 14.81 7.30
C ASP A 300 -38.31 15.20 8.48
N GLY A 301 -38.90 15.32 9.68
CA GLY A 301 -38.23 15.87 10.87
C GLY A 301 -36.83 15.28 11.10
N LEU A 302 -35.87 16.07 11.57
CA LEU A 302 -34.51 15.58 11.80
C LEU A 302 -34.43 14.84 13.14
N LEU A 303 -33.95 13.60 13.09
CA LEU A 303 -33.63 12.82 14.28
C LEU A 303 -32.26 12.17 14.08
N ILE A 304 -31.26 12.60 14.84
CA ILE A 304 -29.92 12.02 14.90
C ILE A 304 -29.83 11.24 16.20
N THR A 305 -29.51 9.96 16.09
CA THR A 305 -29.40 9.05 17.23
C THR A 305 -28.07 8.34 17.22
N ARG A 306 -27.70 7.81 18.38
CA ARG A 306 -26.68 6.77 18.48
C ARG A 306 -27.37 5.44 18.30
N HIS A 307 -27.13 4.76 17.18
CA HIS A 307 -27.57 3.39 16.95
C HIS A 307 -27.07 2.47 18.07
N ARG A 308 -27.75 1.35 18.35
CA ARG A 308 -27.34 0.41 19.42
C ARG A 308 -25.93 -0.18 19.21
N GLN A 309 -25.46 -0.21 17.96
CA GLN A 309 -24.09 -0.63 17.60
C GLN A 309 -23.06 0.52 17.74
N GLY A 310 -23.48 1.73 18.09
CA GLY A 310 -22.61 2.88 18.40
C GLY A 310 -22.52 3.96 17.32
N TRP A 311 -23.02 3.71 16.11
CA TRP A 311 -23.03 4.68 15.01
C TRP A 311 -23.87 5.91 15.33
N ILE A 312 -23.34 7.12 15.12
CA ILE A 312 -24.12 8.35 15.21
C ILE A 312 -24.58 8.72 13.81
N CYS A 313 -25.86 8.51 13.53
CA CYS A 313 -26.43 8.69 12.21
C CYS A 313 -27.88 9.20 12.28
N ALA A 314 -28.39 9.63 11.13
CA ALA A 314 -29.79 10.01 11.03
C ALA A 314 -30.68 8.75 11.11
N ASN A 315 -31.79 8.84 11.85
CA ASN A 315 -32.82 7.80 11.93
C ASN A 315 -32.30 6.42 12.31
N ALA A 316 -31.22 6.31 13.09
CA ALA A 316 -30.59 5.04 13.44
C ALA A 316 -30.19 4.18 12.21
N GLY A 317 -29.95 4.79 11.05
CA GLY A 317 -29.65 4.08 9.80
C GLY A 317 -30.86 3.41 9.14
N ILE A 318 -32.07 3.64 9.65
CA ILE A 318 -33.30 3.12 9.04
C ILE A 318 -33.58 3.82 7.72
N ASP A 319 -33.75 3.03 6.66
CA ASP A 319 -34.06 3.51 5.31
C ASP A 319 -35.49 3.16 4.89
N GLN A 320 -36.08 4.04 4.07
CA GLN A 320 -37.40 3.90 3.42
C GLN A 320 -37.31 3.98 1.90
N SER A 321 -36.14 4.35 1.36
CA SER A 321 -35.91 4.57 -0.06
C SER A 321 -35.38 3.33 -0.75
N ASN A 322 -35.82 3.13 -2.00
CA ASN A 322 -35.36 2.07 -2.91
C ASN A 322 -35.58 0.65 -2.33
N LEU A 323 -36.73 0.43 -1.69
CA LEU A 323 -37.11 -0.86 -1.12
C LEU A 323 -37.81 -1.80 -2.12
N GLY A 324 -38.11 -1.32 -3.33
CA GLY A 324 -38.86 -2.03 -4.37
C GLY A 324 -40.30 -1.51 -4.50
N GLU A 325 -40.98 -1.87 -5.60
CA GLU A 325 -42.37 -1.44 -5.85
C GLU A 325 -43.33 -1.98 -4.78
N GLY A 326 -44.29 -1.14 -4.36
CA GLY A 326 -45.31 -1.51 -3.38
C GLY A 326 -44.82 -1.62 -1.93
N ARG A 327 -43.64 -1.05 -1.61
CA ARG A 327 -43.03 -1.11 -0.27
C ARG A 327 -42.89 0.25 0.40
N ASP A 328 -43.76 1.21 0.06
CA ASP A 328 -43.72 2.58 0.58
C ASP A 328 -43.94 2.66 2.11
N ASP A 329 -44.67 1.67 2.66
CA ASP A 329 -44.93 1.54 4.10
C ASP A 329 -43.95 0.57 4.81
N MET A 330 -42.79 0.29 4.21
CA MET A 330 -41.77 -0.58 4.80
C MET A 330 -40.59 0.22 5.34
N LEU A 331 -40.00 -0.28 6.42
CA LEU A 331 -38.75 0.20 7.01
C LEU A 331 -37.69 -0.87 6.83
N LEU A 332 -36.51 -0.49 6.34
CA LEU A 332 -35.33 -1.35 6.32
C LEU A 332 -34.41 -0.94 7.47
N LEU A 333 -34.25 -1.82 8.44
CA LEU A 333 -33.35 -1.65 9.57
C LEU A 333 -31.95 -2.14 9.17
N LEU A 334 -30.92 -1.68 9.87
CA LEU A 334 -29.55 -2.17 9.66
C LEU A 334 -29.44 -3.66 10.02
N PRO A 335 -28.40 -4.37 9.50
CA PRO A 335 -28.07 -5.72 9.94
C PRO A 335 -27.83 -5.73 11.45
N GLU A 336 -28.22 -6.79 12.15
CA GLU A 336 -28.07 -6.87 13.61
C GLU A 336 -26.59 -6.90 14.03
N ASP A 337 -25.76 -7.58 13.24
CA ASP A 337 -24.32 -7.67 13.38
C ASP A 337 -23.65 -7.62 11.99
N PRO A 338 -23.35 -6.42 11.48
CA PRO A 338 -22.75 -6.26 10.16
C PRO A 338 -21.35 -6.87 10.04
N ASP A 339 -20.55 -6.95 11.12
CA ASP A 339 -19.24 -7.62 11.07
C ASP A 339 -19.43 -9.13 10.84
N ALA A 340 -20.39 -9.75 11.54
CA ALA A 340 -20.73 -11.15 11.30
C ALA A 340 -21.31 -11.39 9.89
N SER A 341 -22.12 -10.47 9.38
CA SER A 341 -22.60 -10.51 7.99
C SER A 341 -21.45 -10.44 6.99
N ALA A 342 -20.49 -9.54 7.19
CA ALA A 342 -19.30 -9.42 6.36
C ALA A 342 -18.46 -10.70 6.41
N ALA A 343 -18.32 -11.33 7.59
CA ALA A 343 -17.59 -12.58 7.75
C ALA A 343 -18.25 -13.76 7.03
N ARG A 344 -19.59 -13.90 7.11
CA ARG A 344 -20.34 -14.92 6.35
C ARG A 344 -20.19 -14.72 4.85
N LEU A 345 -20.29 -13.48 4.39
CA LEU A 345 -20.13 -13.15 2.98
C LEU A 345 -18.72 -13.47 2.48
N ARG A 346 -17.70 -13.09 3.27
CA ARG A 346 -16.29 -13.42 3.01
C ARG A 346 -16.14 -14.93 2.87
N ALA A 347 -16.57 -15.71 3.87
CA ALA A 347 -16.41 -17.16 3.87
C ALA A 347 -17.05 -17.81 2.64
N GLY A 348 -18.29 -17.43 2.27
CA GLY A 348 -18.97 -18.00 1.11
C GLY A 348 -18.29 -17.64 -0.23
N LEU A 349 -17.75 -16.43 -0.37
CA LEU A 349 -17.00 -16.02 -1.56
C LEU A 349 -15.61 -16.68 -1.61
N GLU A 350 -14.90 -16.77 -0.49
CA GLU A 350 -13.60 -17.46 -0.41
C GLU A 350 -13.75 -18.96 -0.72
N GLU A 351 -14.81 -19.62 -0.24
CA GLU A 351 -15.13 -21.01 -0.59
C GLU A 351 -15.36 -21.18 -2.09
N ARG A 352 -16.09 -20.25 -2.73
CA ARG A 352 -16.44 -20.31 -4.15
C ARG A 352 -15.26 -20.06 -5.08
N TYR A 353 -14.38 -19.14 -4.73
CA TYR A 353 -13.28 -18.69 -5.60
C TYR A 353 -11.90 -19.23 -5.19
N GLY A 354 -11.75 -19.80 -3.99
CA GLY A 354 -10.48 -20.33 -3.50
C GLY A 354 -9.41 -19.25 -3.27
N VAL A 355 -9.81 -17.98 -3.12
CA VAL A 355 -8.92 -16.84 -2.94
C VAL A 355 -9.24 -16.09 -1.65
N GLN A 356 -8.23 -15.52 -1.01
CA GLN A 356 -8.39 -14.72 0.20
C GLN A 356 -8.82 -13.29 -0.17
N ILE A 357 -9.90 -12.79 0.43
CA ILE A 357 -10.47 -11.46 0.13
C ILE A 357 -10.81 -10.68 1.40
N GLY A 358 -11.02 -9.37 1.24
CA GLY A 358 -11.63 -8.52 2.24
C GLY A 358 -13.11 -8.27 1.95
N VAL A 359 -13.91 -8.03 2.98
CA VAL A 359 -15.30 -7.57 2.83
C VAL A 359 -15.53 -6.34 3.70
N VAL A 360 -16.21 -5.33 3.16
CA VAL A 360 -16.69 -4.16 3.90
C VAL A 360 -18.17 -3.96 3.59
N ILE A 361 -18.99 -3.88 4.63
CA ILE A 361 -20.40 -3.49 4.51
C ILE A 361 -20.53 -2.00 4.80
N THR A 362 -21.24 -1.29 3.94
CA THR A 362 -21.33 0.17 3.98
C THR A 362 -22.75 0.69 4.12
N ASP A 363 -22.88 1.86 4.72
CA ASP A 363 -24.11 2.65 4.69
C ASP A 363 -23.82 4.12 4.38
N THR A 364 -24.83 4.87 3.94
CA THR A 364 -24.68 6.26 3.54
C THR A 364 -25.01 7.21 4.69
N PHE A 365 -24.00 7.86 5.29
CA PHE A 365 -24.19 8.80 6.39
C PHE A 365 -23.91 10.26 6.00
N GLY A 366 -24.54 11.17 6.74
CA GLY A 366 -24.09 12.57 6.83
C GLY A 366 -22.92 12.69 7.80
N ARG A 367 -22.31 13.88 7.87
CA ARG A 367 -21.17 14.14 8.75
C ARG A 367 -21.16 15.57 9.27
N PRO A 368 -20.71 15.84 10.51
CA PRO A 368 -20.68 17.18 11.07
C PRO A 368 -19.92 18.18 10.18
N TRP A 369 -20.43 19.41 10.13
CA TRP A 369 -19.83 20.58 9.48
C TRP A 369 -19.59 20.50 7.96
N ARG A 370 -20.02 19.43 7.28
CA ARG A 370 -19.91 19.31 5.83
C ARG A 370 -21.26 18.94 5.23
N HIS A 371 -21.62 19.63 4.15
CA HIS A 371 -22.78 19.25 3.34
C HIS A 371 -22.47 18.01 2.50
N GLY A 372 -23.50 17.23 2.21
CA GLY A 372 -23.40 16.00 1.43
C GLY A 372 -23.25 14.74 2.29
N LEU A 373 -23.55 13.61 1.67
CA LEU A 373 -23.46 12.28 2.27
C LEU A 373 -22.25 11.54 1.71
N VAL A 374 -21.70 10.61 2.49
CA VAL A 374 -20.67 9.67 2.05
C VAL A 374 -21.01 8.29 2.56
N ASN A 375 -20.52 7.26 1.87
CA ASN A 375 -20.56 5.91 2.40
C ASN A 375 -19.51 5.78 3.52
N VAL A 376 -19.89 5.09 4.58
CA VAL A 376 -19.03 4.73 5.72
C VAL A 376 -19.12 3.22 5.94
N ALA A 377 -18.09 2.65 6.55
CA ALA A 377 -18.07 1.23 6.91
C ALA A 377 -18.86 1.01 8.21
N ILE A 378 -19.80 0.06 8.18
CA ILE A 378 -20.55 -0.38 9.36
C ILE A 378 -20.25 -1.84 9.74
N GLY A 379 -19.60 -2.59 8.83
CA GLY A 379 -19.13 -3.96 9.06
C GLY A 379 -17.87 -4.25 8.25
N VAL A 380 -16.94 -5.04 8.78
CA VAL A 380 -15.70 -5.45 8.11
C VAL A 380 -15.38 -6.92 8.36
N ALA A 381 -14.74 -7.57 7.40
CA ALA A 381 -14.14 -8.89 7.59
C ALA A 381 -12.84 -9.01 6.80
N GLY A 382 -11.78 -9.41 7.51
CA GLY A 382 -10.44 -9.59 6.93
C GLY A 382 -9.65 -8.32 6.67
N VAL A 383 -10.30 -7.17 6.57
CA VAL A 383 -9.61 -5.89 6.39
C VAL A 383 -9.60 -5.10 7.70
N PRO A 384 -8.54 -4.32 7.97
CA PRO A 384 -8.51 -3.46 9.13
C PRO A 384 -9.51 -2.31 8.97
N ALA A 385 -10.26 -2.00 10.02
CA ALA A 385 -11.05 -0.76 10.08
C ALA A 385 -10.12 0.47 10.08
N VAL A 386 -9.16 0.46 11.01
CA VAL A 386 -8.14 1.51 11.20
C VAL A 386 -6.75 0.91 11.03
N VAL A 387 -5.83 1.64 10.39
CA VAL A 387 -4.43 1.21 10.28
C VAL A 387 -3.57 2.08 11.19
N ASP A 388 -2.77 1.45 12.06
CA ASP A 388 -1.83 2.18 12.89
C ASP A 388 -0.54 2.52 12.11
N TRP A 389 -0.34 3.81 11.80
CA TRP A 389 0.88 4.29 11.18
C TRP A 389 1.90 4.83 12.18
N THR A 390 1.59 4.87 13.48
CA THR A 390 2.52 5.38 14.50
C THR A 390 3.80 4.55 14.62
N VAL A 391 3.75 3.29 14.19
CA VAL A 391 4.90 2.39 14.08
C VAL A 391 5.77 2.64 12.84
N ARG A 392 5.39 3.56 11.95
CA ARG A 392 6.10 3.86 10.70
C ARG A 392 6.86 5.19 10.81
N ALA A 393 7.88 5.33 9.96
CA ALA A 393 8.55 6.59 9.72
C ALA A 393 7.95 7.30 8.49
N ASP A 394 8.00 8.63 8.49
CA ASP A 394 7.68 9.46 7.33
C ASP A 394 8.76 9.35 6.24
N ALA A 395 8.55 10.06 5.13
CA ALA A 395 9.47 10.08 3.99
C ALA A 395 10.89 10.58 4.32
N TYR A 396 11.12 11.12 5.53
CA TYR A 396 12.38 11.66 6.01
C TYR A 396 12.90 10.90 7.25
N GLY A 397 12.36 9.71 7.54
CA GLY A 397 12.81 8.86 8.63
C GLY A 397 12.31 9.26 10.03
N ARG A 398 11.40 10.23 10.14
CA ARG A 398 10.83 10.66 11.43
C ARG A 398 9.62 9.80 11.77
N GLY A 399 9.52 9.30 13.00
CA GLY A 399 8.34 8.54 13.43
C GLY A 399 7.04 9.33 13.22
N LEU A 400 6.04 8.71 12.59
CA LEU A 400 4.72 9.31 12.40
C LEU A 400 4.00 9.42 13.74
N LYS A 401 3.37 10.56 14.00
CA LYS A 401 2.62 10.82 15.24
C LYS A 401 1.13 10.89 14.92
N ALA A 402 0.29 10.26 15.76
CA ALA A 402 -1.17 10.34 15.70
C ALA A 402 -1.76 10.14 14.29
N THR A 403 -1.22 9.17 13.54
CA THR A 403 -1.69 8.85 12.19
C THR A 403 -2.38 7.50 12.22
N LEU A 404 -3.71 7.54 12.21
CA LEU A 404 -4.59 6.36 12.22
C LEU A 404 -5.55 6.47 11.02
N PRO A 405 -5.13 6.15 9.78
CA PRO A 405 -6.03 6.20 8.64
C PRO A 405 -7.21 5.26 8.84
N ALA A 406 -8.40 5.76 8.56
CA ALA A 406 -9.65 5.03 8.65
C ALA A 406 -9.85 4.21 7.36
N PHE A 407 -9.03 3.17 7.20
CA PHE A 407 -8.89 2.42 5.96
C PHE A 407 -10.23 1.93 5.39
N ALA A 408 -11.10 1.30 6.20
CA ALA A 408 -12.38 0.82 5.68
C ALA A 408 -13.35 1.96 5.32
N ASP A 409 -13.29 3.11 6.00
CA ASP A 409 -14.08 4.30 5.65
C ASP A 409 -13.58 4.97 4.36
N GLU A 410 -12.28 4.98 4.10
CA GLU A 410 -11.72 5.45 2.82
C GLU A 410 -12.21 4.59 1.65
N LEU A 411 -12.23 3.26 1.84
CA LEU A 411 -12.78 2.31 0.85
C LEU A 411 -14.29 2.50 0.66
N ALA A 412 -15.03 2.65 1.76
CA ALA A 412 -16.47 2.90 1.72
C ALA A 412 -16.78 4.20 0.96
N ALA A 413 -16.09 5.29 1.30
CA ALA A 413 -16.28 6.57 0.64
C ALA A 413 -15.96 6.49 -0.86
N ALA A 414 -14.90 5.78 -1.25
CA ALA A 414 -14.54 5.57 -2.66
C ALA A 414 -15.60 4.74 -3.41
N SER A 415 -16.17 3.70 -2.78
CA SER A 415 -17.23 2.88 -3.40
C SER A 415 -18.50 3.68 -3.67
N GLY A 416 -18.79 4.71 -2.85
CA GLY A 416 -19.93 5.62 -3.04
C GLY A 416 -19.92 6.38 -4.37
N LEU A 417 -18.77 6.49 -5.05
CA LEU A 417 -18.69 7.08 -6.39
C LEU A 417 -19.30 6.18 -7.48
N LEU A 418 -19.32 4.86 -7.25
CA LEU A 418 -19.85 3.85 -8.18
C LEU A 418 -21.20 3.29 -7.73
N MET A 419 -21.48 3.27 -6.43
CA MET A 419 -22.77 2.84 -5.84
C MET A 419 -23.83 3.94 -5.97
N GLN A 420 -24.23 4.27 -7.20
CA GLN A 420 -25.31 5.23 -7.44
C GLN A 420 -26.67 4.65 -7.03
N LYS A 421 -27.49 5.48 -6.36
CA LYS A 421 -28.71 5.02 -5.67
C LYS A 421 -29.78 4.44 -6.60
N ASP A 422 -29.77 4.83 -7.86
CA ASP A 422 -30.70 4.47 -8.93
C ASP A 422 -30.13 3.44 -9.91
N ALA A 423 -28.84 3.09 -9.81
CA ALA A 423 -28.16 2.25 -10.78
C ALA A 423 -28.26 0.74 -10.51
N GLY A 424 -28.78 0.32 -9.35
CA GLY A 424 -28.85 -1.10 -8.99
C GLY A 424 -27.47 -1.74 -8.83
N LEU A 425 -26.49 -0.98 -8.32
CA LEU A 425 -25.08 -1.39 -8.17
C LEU A 425 -24.69 -1.50 -6.68
N PRO A 426 -25.19 -2.50 -5.94
CA PRO A 426 -24.98 -2.59 -4.50
C PRO A 426 -23.60 -3.14 -4.10
N VAL A 427 -22.78 -3.59 -5.06
CA VAL A 427 -21.47 -4.21 -4.80
C VAL A 427 -20.41 -3.57 -5.68
N VAL A 428 -19.26 -3.27 -5.07
CA VAL A 428 -18.07 -2.73 -5.74
C VAL A 428 -16.86 -3.57 -5.35
N ILE A 429 -16.03 -3.91 -6.33
CA ILE A 429 -14.74 -4.58 -6.09
C ILE A 429 -13.64 -3.53 -6.14
N ILE A 430 -12.78 -3.53 -5.13
CA ILE A 430 -11.55 -2.74 -5.08
C ILE A 430 -10.36 -3.69 -5.18
N ARG A 431 -9.50 -3.47 -6.19
CA ARG A 431 -8.38 -4.35 -6.53
C ARG A 431 -7.07 -3.58 -6.57
N GLY A 432 -5.98 -4.22 -6.13
CA GLY A 432 -4.62 -3.69 -6.20
C GLY A 432 -4.15 -2.92 -4.95
N LEU A 433 -5.01 -2.76 -3.94
CA LEU A 433 -4.62 -2.14 -2.67
C LEU A 433 -3.88 -3.11 -1.74
N PRO A 434 -2.76 -2.69 -1.11
CA PRO A 434 -2.11 -3.47 -0.08
C PRO A 434 -2.82 -3.29 1.28
N TRP A 435 -3.27 -4.40 1.88
CA TRP A 435 -3.84 -4.46 3.23
C TRP A 435 -3.34 -5.69 4.01
N SER A 436 -3.49 -5.70 5.33
CA SER A 436 -3.10 -6.85 6.16
C SER A 436 -4.34 -7.64 6.53
N ASP A 437 -4.31 -8.96 6.37
CA ASP A 437 -5.44 -9.78 6.84
C ASP A 437 -5.55 -9.67 8.36
N THR A 438 -6.71 -9.19 8.79
CA THR A 438 -7.01 -8.86 10.19
C THR A 438 -8.30 -9.56 10.59
N PRO A 439 -8.27 -10.87 10.92
CA PRO A 439 -9.48 -11.64 11.23
C PRO A 439 -10.25 -11.13 12.46
N SER A 440 -9.57 -10.41 13.36
CA SER A 440 -10.16 -9.83 14.56
C SER A 440 -10.64 -8.38 14.39
N ALA A 441 -10.55 -7.81 13.19
CA ALA A 441 -11.00 -6.45 12.93
C ALA A 441 -12.52 -6.34 13.13
N SER A 442 -12.95 -5.23 13.69
CA SER A 442 -14.37 -4.89 13.84
C SER A 442 -14.60 -3.46 13.37
N ALA A 443 -15.77 -3.18 12.79
CA ALA A 443 -16.16 -1.81 12.54
C ALA A 443 -16.23 -1.01 13.87
N GLY A 444 -16.48 -1.68 14.99
CA GLY A 444 -16.41 -1.09 16.33
C GLY A 444 -15.07 -0.44 16.67
N ASP A 445 -13.98 -0.80 15.99
CA ASP A 445 -12.66 -0.18 16.15
C ASP A 445 -12.65 1.31 15.75
N PHE A 446 -13.64 1.77 14.96
CA PHE A 446 -13.83 3.20 14.67
C PHE A 446 -14.42 3.98 15.85
N LEU A 447 -15.17 3.29 16.73
CA LEU A 447 -15.95 3.94 17.76
C LEU A 447 -15.05 4.41 18.88
N ARG A 448 -15.15 5.70 19.18
CA ARG A 448 -14.49 6.25 20.36
C ARG A 448 -15.26 5.83 21.61
N PRO A 449 -14.57 5.43 22.69
CA PRO A 449 -15.20 5.34 24.00
C PRO A 449 -15.84 6.69 24.37
N LEU A 450 -16.97 6.67 25.09
CA LEU A 450 -17.67 7.90 25.50
C LEU A 450 -16.75 8.91 26.21
N SER A 451 -15.77 8.43 26.97
CA SER A 451 -14.78 9.29 27.65
C SER A 451 -13.82 10.04 26.71
N GLN A 452 -13.79 9.70 25.43
CA GLN A 452 -12.95 10.31 24.39
C GLN A 452 -13.76 11.11 23.35
N GLU A 453 -15.08 11.18 23.53
CA GLU A 453 -15.94 12.01 22.70
C GLU A 453 -15.87 13.46 23.17
N LEU A 454 -15.55 14.37 22.25
CA LEU A 454 -15.31 15.79 22.56
C LEU A 454 -16.40 16.73 22.00
N PHE A 455 -17.31 16.20 21.18
CA PHE A 455 -18.28 16.99 20.40
C PHE A 455 -19.74 16.73 20.78
N LEU A 456 -19.97 15.70 21.61
CA LEU A 456 -21.24 15.35 22.23
C LEU A 456 -21.11 15.64 23.72
#